data_AF-A0A850JC53-F1
#
_entry.id   AF-A0A850JC53-F1
#
_cell.length_a   1.000
_cell.length_b   1.000
_cell.length_c   1.000
_cell.angle_alpha   90.00
_cell.angle_beta   90.00
_cell.angle_gamma   90.00
#
_symmetry.space_group_name_H-M   'P 1'
#
loop_
_entity.id
_entity.type
_entity.pdbx_description
1 polymer ?
#
loop_
_entity_poly.entity_id
_entity_poly.type
_entity_poly.pdbx_seq_one_letter_code
_entity_poly.pdbx_strand_id
1 'polypeptide(L)'
;PGGLARPRRGWPIAGGVLVVAGVALCLEGVQRWREFGAAIGAAAIIIGLVLACPWLAGAAGRLAPLLPLPLRLAVRDGARNRARTAPAVAAIMAAVAGITALAIGGASDFRQEQIEYQARLPMGSALVRPPLDRADAVGEAVRRDLPGVPVVPLKALPGPDGICTSDDWAQCPTVTFLADRDTNASFDLMDNVVGGAREARMVLGHDDPAVTSALDAGKVVLFRASPPSSGTTTAKVFYWEDDKEHTIRTIENLPAVVAPGDPHVRAIVPPKVAEKIGLPVRTEAFGIDRTDHRVTEAEQARLDKTLNTFTKDDGSVYVERGFTGSFGKITLMLAGAAAVLALGGALIATGLASADARPDLATLGAVGARPRTRRLLTMGRAAFIAALGCWLGIAGGLVPGIAVTHPLTTAPEQKSATAHRTTVPYTHLRAYENVY
;
A
#
# COMPACT_ATOMS: atom_id res chain seq x y z
N PRO A 1 -6.48 52.77 -23.65
CA PRO A 1 -6.14 53.07 -22.24
C PRO A 1 -6.39 51.84 -21.33
N GLY A 2 -5.54 50.81 -21.45
CA GLY A 2 -5.52 49.66 -20.55
C GLY A 2 -4.40 49.85 -19.54
N GLY A 3 -4.74 50.26 -18.32
CA GLY A 3 -3.76 50.48 -17.26
C GLY A 3 -3.00 49.20 -16.94
N LEU A 4 -1.68 49.22 -17.13
CA LEU A 4 -0.79 48.19 -16.58
C LEU A 4 -0.98 48.17 -15.06
N ALA A 5 -1.69 47.15 -14.55
CA ALA A 5 -1.75 46.86 -13.14
C ALA A 5 -0.31 46.66 -12.63
N ARG A 6 0.21 47.63 -11.87
CA ARG A 6 1.47 47.49 -11.16
C ARG A 6 1.37 46.21 -10.32
N PRO A 7 2.33 45.27 -10.42
CA PRO A 7 2.29 44.05 -9.61
C PRO A 7 2.28 44.48 -8.14
N ARG A 8 1.17 44.20 -7.45
CA ARG A 8 1.01 44.53 -6.03
C ARG A 8 2.14 43.84 -5.26
N ARG A 9 3.04 44.63 -4.69
CA ARG A 9 4.32 44.23 -4.07
C ARG A 9 4.16 43.21 -2.91
N GLY A 10 2.95 42.95 -2.44
CA GLY A 10 2.63 42.03 -1.33
C GLY A 10 2.30 40.58 -1.70
N TRP A 11 2.08 40.24 -2.97
CA TRP A 11 1.79 38.85 -3.39
C TRP A 11 2.87 37.81 -3.03
N PRO A 12 4.20 38.09 -3.12
CA PRO A 12 5.20 37.10 -2.71
C PRO A 12 5.22 36.86 -1.19
N ILE A 13 4.84 37.87 -0.40
CA ILE A 13 4.75 37.75 1.06
C ILE A 13 3.54 36.88 1.42
N ALA A 14 2.39 37.12 0.78
CA ALA A 14 1.21 36.28 0.95
C ALA A 14 1.47 34.81 0.54
N GLY A 15 2.18 34.59 -0.57
CA GLY A 15 2.59 33.25 -1.00
C GLY A 15 3.53 32.56 0.00
N GLY A 16 4.54 33.28 0.51
CA GLY A 16 5.44 32.75 1.53
C GLY A 16 4.74 32.39 2.85
N VAL A 17 3.84 33.25 3.33
CA VAL A 17 3.02 32.98 4.52
C VAL A 17 2.15 31.74 4.31
N LEU A 18 1.55 31.59 3.13
CA LEU A 18 0.71 30.44 2.82
C LEU A 18 1.51 29.12 2.74
N VAL A 19 2.75 29.15 2.22
CA VAL A 19 3.65 27.99 2.25
C VAL A 19 3.98 27.60 3.68
N VAL A 20 4.36 28.56 4.54
CA VAL A 20 4.68 28.29 5.95
C VAL A 20 3.46 27.73 6.69
N ALA A 21 2.27 28.32 6.47
CA ALA A 21 1.02 27.81 7.04
C ALA A 21 0.69 26.40 6.53
N GLY A 22 0.92 26.12 5.25
CA GLY A 22 0.72 24.80 4.64
C GLY A 22 1.69 23.75 5.20
N VAL A 23 2.96 24.10 5.43
CA VAL A 23 3.94 23.23 6.10
C VAL A 23 3.49 22.90 7.52
N ALA A 24 3.07 23.91 8.29
CA ALA A 24 2.56 23.70 9.64
C ALA A 24 1.31 22.81 9.65
N LEU A 25 0.38 23.01 8.70
CA LEU A 25 -0.80 22.17 8.55
C LEU A 25 -0.46 20.73 8.14
N CYS A 26 0.54 20.52 7.29
CA CYS A 26 1.01 19.17 6.95
C CYS A 26 1.58 18.44 8.17
N LEU A 27 2.29 19.14 9.06
CA LEU A 27 2.95 18.54 10.23
C LEU A 27 1.98 18.35 11.42
N GLU A 28 1.14 19.34 11.72
CA GLU A 28 0.23 19.31 12.87
C GLU A 28 -1.18 18.79 12.51
N GLY A 29 -1.63 19.02 11.27
CA GLY A 29 -2.98 18.66 10.83
C GLY A 29 -3.23 17.16 10.81
N VAL A 30 -2.19 16.34 10.62
CA VAL A 30 -2.27 14.87 10.68
C VAL A 30 -2.81 14.39 12.03
N GLN A 31 -2.45 15.07 13.13
CA GLN A 31 -2.89 14.69 14.48
C GLN A 31 -4.37 15.01 14.74
N ARG A 32 -4.93 16.00 14.05
CA ARG A 32 -6.26 16.54 14.36
C ARG A 32 -7.33 16.22 13.31
N TRP A 33 -6.94 16.02 12.04
CA TRP A 33 -7.83 15.80 10.90
C TRP A 33 -7.42 14.60 10.02
N ARG A 34 -6.48 13.76 10.49
CA ARG A 34 -5.97 12.58 9.77
C ARG A 34 -5.54 12.93 8.32
N GLU A 35 -6.04 12.18 7.35
CA GLU A 35 -5.73 12.24 5.92
C GLU A 35 -6.08 13.60 5.29
N PHE A 36 -7.15 14.24 5.77
CA PHE A 36 -7.58 15.54 5.25
C PHE A 36 -6.60 16.67 5.60
N GLY A 37 -5.90 16.57 6.74
CA GLY A 37 -4.92 17.56 7.17
C GLY A 37 -3.73 17.65 6.21
N ALA A 38 -3.18 16.49 5.81
CA ALA A 38 -2.07 16.41 4.86
C ALA A 38 -2.48 16.93 3.47
N ALA A 39 -3.67 16.58 2.99
CA ALA A 39 -4.18 17.03 1.69
C ALA A 39 -4.40 18.56 1.64
N ILE A 40 -4.98 19.14 2.69
CA ILE A 40 -5.21 20.59 2.78
C ILE A 40 -3.90 21.35 2.90
N GLY A 41 -2.94 20.85 3.69
CA GLY A 41 -1.61 21.43 3.79
C GLY A 41 -0.85 21.39 2.45
N ALA A 42 -0.92 20.27 1.74
CA ALA A 42 -0.34 20.14 0.40
C ALA A 42 -0.93 21.15 -0.59
N ALA A 43 -2.26 21.29 -0.60
CA ALA A 43 -2.94 22.28 -1.43
C ALA A 43 -2.50 23.72 -1.09
N ALA A 44 -2.38 24.06 0.19
CA ALA A 44 -1.91 25.37 0.64
C ALA A 44 -0.46 25.64 0.19
N ILE A 45 0.44 24.67 0.29
CA ILE A 45 1.82 24.77 -0.19
C ILE A 45 1.84 25.02 -1.71
N ILE A 46 1.08 24.24 -2.48
CA ILE A 46 1.02 24.39 -3.95
C ILE A 46 0.47 25.78 -4.32
N ILE A 47 -0.64 26.21 -3.71
CA ILE A 47 -1.23 27.52 -3.97
C ILE A 47 -0.24 28.64 -3.60
N GLY A 48 0.45 28.53 -2.46
CA GLY A 48 1.45 29.51 -2.02
C GLY A 48 2.62 29.61 -3.00
N LEU A 49 3.11 28.48 -3.50
CA LEU A 49 4.16 28.44 -4.52
C LEU A 49 3.69 28.99 -5.87
N VAL A 50 2.45 28.71 -6.28
CA VAL A 50 1.85 29.28 -7.49
C VAL A 50 1.78 30.81 -7.41
N LEU A 51 1.40 31.36 -6.25
CA LEU A 51 1.38 32.81 -6.02
C LEU A 51 2.80 33.42 -5.99
N ALA A 52 3.79 32.67 -5.53
CA ALA A 52 5.20 33.07 -5.52
C ALA A 52 5.90 32.91 -6.88
N CYS A 53 5.32 32.14 -7.81
CA CYS A 53 5.90 31.77 -9.10
C CYS A 53 6.37 32.98 -9.95
N PRO A 54 5.62 34.09 -10.09
CA PRO A 54 6.07 35.27 -10.86
C PRO A 54 7.33 35.93 -10.28
N TRP A 55 7.55 35.83 -8.97
CA TRP A 55 8.75 36.32 -8.30
C TRP A 55 9.91 35.33 -8.47
N LEU A 56 9.65 34.03 -8.29
CA LEU A 56 10.64 32.96 -8.46
C LEU A 56 11.20 32.92 -9.89
N ALA A 57 10.34 33.05 -10.90
CA ALA A 57 10.76 33.16 -12.30
C ALA A 57 11.64 34.40 -12.55
N GLY A 58 11.35 35.52 -11.87
CA GLY A 58 12.18 36.73 -11.92
C GLY A 58 13.52 36.56 -11.19
N ALA A 59 13.53 35.87 -10.06
CA ALA A 59 14.72 35.59 -9.27
C ALA A 59 15.68 34.63 -9.99
N ALA A 60 15.15 33.64 -10.72
CA ALA A 60 15.96 32.77 -11.58
C ALA A 60 16.71 33.53 -12.68
N GLY A 61 16.23 34.72 -13.06
CA GLY A 61 16.96 35.68 -13.91
C GLY A 61 18.34 36.07 -13.37
N ARG A 62 18.57 35.95 -12.05
CA ARG A 62 19.87 36.20 -11.41
C ARG A 62 20.91 35.10 -11.68
N LEU A 63 20.48 33.91 -12.07
CA LEU A 63 21.36 32.80 -12.47
C LEU A 63 21.79 32.88 -13.94
N ALA A 64 21.18 33.78 -14.73
CA ALA A 64 21.52 34.01 -16.12
C ALA A 64 23.03 34.30 -16.40
N PRO A 65 23.81 34.95 -15.52
CA PRO A 65 25.24 35.17 -15.74
C PRO A 65 26.08 33.88 -15.81
N LEU A 66 25.62 32.81 -15.16
CA LEU A 66 26.33 31.52 -15.06
C LEU A 66 26.12 30.63 -16.30
N LEU A 67 25.23 31.03 -17.21
CA LEU A 67 24.81 30.21 -18.33
C LEU A 67 25.45 30.66 -19.65
N PRO A 68 25.68 29.73 -20.60
CA PRO A 68 26.17 30.09 -21.93
C PRO A 68 25.20 31.05 -22.62
N LEU A 69 25.76 31.89 -23.50
CA LEU A 69 25.09 33.03 -24.15
C LEU A 69 23.65 32.79 -24.64
N PRO A 70 23.30 31.66 -25.31
CA PRO A 70 21.93 31.39 -25.73
C PRO A 70 20.95 31.09 -24.59
N LEU A 71 21.38 30.36 -23.55
CA LEU A 71 20.55 30.09 -22.35
C LEU A 71 20.35 31.37 -21.53
N ARG A 72 21.40 32.18 -21.42
CA ARG A 72 21.34 33.48 -20.73
C ARG A 72 20.27 34.40 -21.33
N LEU A 73 20.14 34.42 -22.66
CA LEU A 73 19.12 35.21 -23.35
C LEU A 73 17.70 34.65 -23.08
N ALA A 74 17.53 33.33 -23.14
CA ALA A 74 16.25 32.68 -22.87
C ALA A 74 15.75 32.91 -21.43
N VAL A 75 16.63 32.77 -20.44
CA VAL A 75 16.31 33.01 -19.02
C VAL A 75 15.94 34.47 -18.78
N ARG A 76 16.69 35.40 -19.38
CA ARG A 76 16.45 36.85 -19.22
C ARG A 76 15.15 37.30 -19.90
N ASP A 77 14.81 36.71 -21.04
CA ASP A 77 13.53 36.92 -21.71
C ASP A 77 12.35 36.34 -20.90
N GLY A 78 12.49 35.12 -20.40
CA GLY A 78 11.49 34.48 -19.54
C GLY A 78 11.21 35.25 -18.24
N ALA A 79 12.25 35.81 -17.62
CA ALA A 79 12.14 36.64 -16.42
C ALA A 79 11.47 38.00 -16.69
N ARG A 80 11.72 38.61 -17.86
CA ARG A 80 11.06 39.86 -18.28
C ARG A 80 9.59 39.64 -18.62
N ASN A 81 9.27 38.52 -19.29
CA ASN A 81 7.92 38.14 -19.74
C ASN A 81 7.16 37.24 -18.75
N ARG A 82 7.34 37.49 -17.45
CA ARG A 82 6.77 36.72 -16.32
C ARG A 82 5.25 36.51 -16.34
N ALA A 83 4.48 37.43 -16.93
CA ALA A 83 3.03 37.26 -17.09
C ALA A 83 2.65 36.07 -17.98
N ARG A 84 3.53 35.66 -18.90
CA ARG A 84 3.32 34.52 -19.81
C ARG A 84 4.00 33.24 -19.34
N THR A 85 5.13 33.35 -18.63
CA THR A 85 5.87 32.17 -18.17
C THR A 85 5.35 31.63 -16.84
N ALA A 86 4.83 32.49 -15.95
CA ALA A 86 4.40 32.06 -14.61
C ALA A 86 3.24 31.05 -14.61
N PRO A 87 2.17 31.17 -15.42
CA PRO A 87 1.09 30.18 -15.42
C PRO A 87 1.55 28.79 -15.87
N ALA A 88 2.40 28.73 -16.90
CA ALA A 88 2.95 27.47 -17.41
C ALA A 88 3.88 26.81 -16.38
N VAL A 89 4.78 27.59 -15.78
CA VAL A 89 5.65 27.12 -14.70
C VAL A 89 4.82 26.65 -13.50
N ALA A 90 3.77 27.38 -13.14
CA ALA A 90 2.85 27.03 -12.05
C ALA A 90 2.15 25.70 -12.28
N ALA A 91 1.65 25.46 -13.50
CA ALA A 91 1.01 24.20 -13.86
C ALA A 91 1.98 23.01 -13.80
N ILE A 92 3.19 23.15 -14.37
CA ILE A 92 4.22 22.10 -14.32
C ILE A 92 4.65 21.83 -12.87
N MET A 93 4.87 22.89 -12.09
CA MET A 93 5.22 22.79 -10.67
C MET A 93 4.14 22.04 -9.88
N ALA A 94 2.86 22.39 -10.03
CA ALA A 94 1.78 21.73 -9.32
C ALA A 94 1.70 20.24 -9.66
N ALA A 95 1.81 19.89 -10.94
CA ALA A 95 1.84 18.50 -11.40
C ALA A 95 3.03 17.71 -10.83
N VAL A 96 4.24 18.27 -10.93
CA VAL A 96 5.46 17.62 -10.44
C VAL A 96 5.45 17.52 -8.91
N ALA A 97 4.90 18.50 -8.20
CA ALA A 97 4.73 18.45 -6.75
C ALA A 97 3.84 17.28 -6.32
N GLY A 98 2.68 17.10 -6.96
CA GLY A 98 1.79 15.97 -6.70
C GLY A 98 2.46 14.62 -6.98
N ILE A 99 3.15 14.49 -8.12
CA ILE A 99 3.86 13.27 -8.48
C ILE A 99 5.01 12.97 -7.51
N THR A 100 5.76 14.01 -7.09
CA THR A 100 6.84 13.86 -6.12
C THR A 100 6.29 13.39 -4.77
N ALA A 101 5.18 13.96 -4.31
CA ALA A 101 4.54 13.55 -3.05
C ALA A 101 4.08 12.07 -3.12
N LEU A 102 3.42 11.67 -4.22
CA LEU A 102 3.00 10.28 -4.43
C LEU A 102 4.18 9.31 -4.53
N ALA A 103 5.27 9.71 -5.19
CA ALA A 103 6.47 8.89 -5.30
C ALA A 103 7.16 8.69 -3.95
N ILE A 104 7.25 9.74 -3.11
CA ILE A 104 7.82 9.65 -1.75
C ILE A 104 6.92 8.79 -0.85
N GLY A 105 5.61 9.02 -0.88
CA GLY A 105 4.64 8.23 -0.12
C GLY A 105 4.74 6.75 -0.49
N GLY A 106 4.58 6.41 -1.77
CA GLY A 106 4.65 5.02 -2.22
C GLY A 106 6.02 4.36 -2.05
N ALA A 107 7.13 5.10 -2.18
CA ALA A 107 8.45 4.55 -1.88
C ALA A 107 8.65 4.29 -0.38
N SER A 108 8.05 5.10 0.48
CA SER A 108 8.07 4.91 1.93
C SER A 108 7.17 3.75 2.35
N ASP A 109 5.97 3.64 1.80
CA ASP A 109 5.06 2.50 2.01
C ASP A 109 5.75 1.20 1.59
N PHE A 110 6.37 1.19 0.41
CA PHE A 110 7.13 0.04 -0.08
C PHE A 110 8.30 -0.34 0.84
N ARG A 111 9.00 0.67 1.38
CA ARG A 111 10.09 0.43 2.32
C ARG A 111 9.57 -0.06 3.67
N GLN A 112 8.44 0.45 4.12
CA GLN A 112 7.76 0.01 5.33
C GLN A 112 7.34 -1.44 5.19
N GLU A 113 6.69 -1.80 4.09
CA GLU A 113 6.29 -3.17 3.77
C GLU A 113 7.50 -4.12 3.75
N GLN A 114 8.65 -3.66 3.22
CA GLN A 114 9.88 -4.45 3.24
C GLN A 114 10.44 -4.66 4.66
N ILE A 115 10.33 -3.66 5.54
CA ILE A 115 10.82 -3.74 6.93
C ILE A 115 9.87 -4.58 7.79
N GLU A 116 8.58 -4.40 7.61
CA GLU A 116 7.51 -5.12 8.32
C GLU A 116 7.25 -6.51 7.74
N TYR A 117 7.85 -6.84 6.60
CA TYR A 117 7.68 -8.14 5.96
C TYR A 117 8.03 -9.26 6.94
N GLN A 118 7.02 -10.10 7.19
CA GLN A 118 7.15 -11.36 7.91
C GLN A 118 6.68 -12.47 6.98
N ALA A 119 7.48 -13.54 6.93
CA ALA A 119 7.13 -14.72 6.16
C ALA A 119 5.84 -15.32 6.74
N ARG A 120 4.80 -15.41 5.92
CA ARG A 120 3.50 -15.95 6.36
C ARG A 120 3.57 -17.47 6.46
N LEU A 121 4.37 -18.08 5.60
CA LEU A 121 4.60 -19.52 5.57
C LEU A 121 6.09 -19.83 5.65
N PRO A 122 6.45 -21.10 5.87
CA PRO A 122 7.81 -21.53 5.63
C PRO A 122 8.25 -21.26 4.18
N MET A 123 9.45 -20.72 4.00
CA MET A 123 10.02 -20.39 2.68
C MET A 123 9.89 -21.53 1.68
N GLY A 124 9.29 -21.27 0.52
CA GLY A 124 9.07 -22.23 -0.56
C GLY A 124 7.80 -23.07 -0.45
N SER A 125 7.07 -22.99 0.67
CA SER A 125 5.73 -23.60 0.80
C SER A 125 4.69 -22.74 0.08
N ALA A 126 3.60 -23.38 -0.34
CA ALA A 126 2.48 -22.70 -0.98
C ALA A 126 1.16 -22.99 -0.27
N LEU A 127 0.24 -22.03 -0.33
CA LEU A 127 -1.09 -22.10 0.25
C LEU A 127 -2.10 -21.60 -0.77
N VAL A 128 -3.11 -22.42 -1.04
CA VAL A 128 -4.23 -22.06 -1.91
C VAL A 128 -5.48 -21.95 -1.06
N ARG A 129 -6.11 -20.77 -1.03
CA ARG A 129 -7.31 -20.48 -0.26
C ARG A 129 -8.55 -20.53 -1.16
N PRO A 130 -9.44 -21.53 -0.98
CA PRO A 130 -10.70 -21.58 -1.69
C PRO A 130 -11.76 -20.68 -1.03
N PRO A 131 -12.79 -20.27 -1.79
CA PRO A 131 -14.07 -19.91 -1.19
C PRO A 131 -14.61 -21.07 -0.34
N LEU A 132 -15.12 -20.77 0.86
CA LEU A 132 -15.54 -21.79 1.83
C LEU A 132 -16.61 -22.75 1.27
N ASP A 133 -17.49 -22.26 0.40
CA ASP A 133 -18.57 -23.03 -0.25
C ASP A 133 -18.09 -23.88 -1.43
N ARG A 134 -16.86 -23.68 -1.92
CA ARG A 134 -16.31 -24.35 -3.12
C ARG A 134 -14.99 -25.08 -2.86
N ALA A 135 -14.66 -25.36 -1.60
CA ALA A 135 -13.39 -25.96 -1.24
C ALA A 135 -13.10 -27.27 -2.00
N ASP A 136 -14.06 -28.17 -2.13
CA ASP A 136 -13.86 -29.45 -2.82
C ASP A 136 -13.54 -29.28 -4.31
N ALA A 137 -14.27 -28.39 -4.99
CA ALA A 137 -14.06 -28.11 -6.41
C ALA A 137 -12.69 -27.46 -6.67
N VAL A 138 -12.25 -26.56 -5.78
CA VAL A 138 -10.91 -25.97 -5.83
C VAL A 138 -9.84 -27.03 -5.55
N GLY A 139 -10.04 -27.91 -4.57
CA GLY A 139 -9.09 -28.97 -4.25
C GLY A 139 -8.87 -29.95 -5.41
N GLU A 140 -9.91 -30.27 -6.18
CA GLU A 140 -9.80 -31.03 -7.42
C GLU A 140 -9.04 -30.25 -8.52
N ALA A 141 -9.30 -28.95 -8.64
CA ALA A 141 -8.63 -28.10 -9.61
C ALA A 141 -7.12 -27.95 -9.31
N VAL A 142 -6.74 -27.76 -8.05
CA VAL A 142 -5.33 -27.67 -7.62
C VAL A 142 -4.60 -28.98 -7.93
N ARG A 143 -5.20 -30.14 -7.64
CA ARG A 143 -4.61 -31.45 -7.96
C ARG A 143 -4.46 -31.70 -9.46
N ARG A 144 -5.35 -31.12 -10.28
CA ARG A 144 -5.26 -31.19 -11.74
C ARG A 144 -4.11 -30.35 -12.28
N ASP A 145 -3.91 -29.16 -11.72
CA ASP A 145 -2.88 -28.22 -12.15
C ASP A 145 -1.48 -28.58 -11.64
N LEU A 146 -1.40 -29.35 -10.55
CA LEU A 146 -0.17 -29.89 -9.96
C LEU A 146 -0.20 -31.44 -9.91
N PRO A 147 -0.14 -32.12 -11.06
CA PRO A 147 -0.19 -33.57 -11.09
C PRO A 147 1.02 -34.20 -10.39
N GLY A 148 0.76 -35.14 -9.47
CA GLY A 148 1.81 -35.84 -8.71
C GLY A 148 2.35 -35.08 -7.50
N VAL A 149 1.89 -33.84 -7.25
CA VAL A 149 2.26 -33.08 -6.05
C VAL A 149 1.30 -33.43 -4.91
N PRO A 150 1.80 -33.84 -3.73
CA PRO A 150 0.99 -33.99 -2.53
C PRO A 150 0.37 -32.66 -2.09
N VAL A 151 -0.96 -32.58 -2.13
CA VAL A 151 -1.73 -31.43 -1.64
C VAL A 151 -2.34 -31.77 -0.29
N VAL A 152 -2.08 -30.95 0.73
CA VAL A 152 -2.57 -31.13 2.10
C VAL A 152 -3.83 -30.27 2.33
N PRO A 153 -5.02 -30.86 2.51
CA PRO A 153 -6.19 -30.08 2.89
C PRO A 153 -6.05 -29.61 4.34
N LEU A 154 -5.84 -28.31 4.53
CA LEU A 154 -5.74 -27.69 5.84
C LEU A 154 -7.15 -27.34 6.32
N LYS A 155 -7.62 -28.14 7.26
CA LYS A 155 -8.92 -27.99 7.89
C LYS A 155 -8.81 -27.14 9.14
N ALA A 156 -9.85 -26.40 9.47
CA ALA A 156 -9.88 -25.60 10.70
C ALA A 156 -11.28 -25.57 11.33
N LEU A 157 -11.30 -25.33 12.64
CA LEU A 157 -12.49 -24.93 13.39
C LEU A 157 -12.63 -23.41 13.32
N PRO A 158 -13.87 -22.89 13.16
CA PRO A 158 -14.11 -21.45 13.04
C PRO A 158 -13.55 -20.69 14.25
N GLY A 159 -12.64 -19.76 13.99
CA GLY A 159 -12.06 -18.87 14.98
C GLY A 159 -12.92 -17.63 15.21
N PRO A 160 -12.65 -16.87 16.29
CA PRO A 160 -13.45 -15.69 16.65
C PRO A 160 -13.33 -14.55 15.62
N ASP A 161 -12.26 -14.56 14.81
CA ASP A 161 -11.98 -13.61 13.74
C ASP A 161 -12.19 -14.25 12.34
N GLY A 162 -12.78 -15.44 12.31
CA GLY A 162 -13.07 -16.18 11.09
C GLY A 162 -14.22 -15.57 10.28
N ILE A 163 -14.32 -16.00 9.03
CA ILE A 163 -15.33 -15.50 8.09
C ILE A 163 -16.68 -16.17 8.37
N CYS A 164 -17.74 -15.35 8.44
CA CYS A 164 -19.13 -15.77 8.47
C CYS A 164 -19.76 -15.52 7.09
N THR A 165 -20.41 -16.53 6.52
CA THR A 165 -21.08 -16.42 5.20
C THR A 165 -22.53 -15.94 5.30
N SER A 166 -23.05 -15.81 6.52
CA SER A 166 -24.39 -15.30 6.80
C SER A 166 -24.30 -13.85 7.28
N ASP A 167 -25.31 -13.04 6.98
CA ASP A 167 -25.47 -11.71 7.59
C ASP A 167 -25.83 -11.82 9.08
N ASP A 168 -26.35 -12.97 9.50
CA ASP A 168 -26.67 -13.31 10.89
C ASP A 168 -25.49 -14.02 11.56
N TRP A 169 -24.75 -13.28 12.37
CA TRP A 169 -23.59 -13.77 13.12
C TRP A 169 -23.94 -14.77 14.21
N ALA A 170 -25.21 -14.84 14.64
CA ALA A 170 -25.65 -15.87 15.58
C ALA A 170 -25.57 -17.28 14.99
N GLN A 171 -25.58 -17.40 13.66
CA GLN A 171 -25.45 -18.66 12.93
C GLN A 171 -23.99 -19.10 12.72
N CYS A 172 -23.03 -18.30 13.18
CA CYS A 172 -21.59 -18.54 13.01
C CYS A 172 -20.93 -18.77 14.37
N PRO A 173 -21.17 -19.93 15.01
CA PRO A 173 -20.49 -20.28 16.24
C PRO A 173 -18.99 -20.47 15.98
N THR A 174 -18.19 -19.90 16.87
CA THR A 174 -16.74 -19.92 16.83
C THR A 174 -16.19 -20.58 18.09
N VAL A 175 -14.93 -21.03 18.04
CA VAL A 175 -14.23 -21.58 19.20
C VAL A 175 -12.94 -20.81 19.44
N THR A 176 -12.69 -20.53 20.72
CA THR A 176 -11.39 -20.03 21.19
C THR A 176 -10.88 -20.89 22.34
N PHE A 177 -9.57 -21.00 22.44
CA PHE A 177 -8.88 -21.68 23.53
C PHE A 177 -8.35 -20.63 24.50
N LEU A 178 -8.79 -20.70 25.75
CA LEU A 178 -8.36 -19.80 26.81
C LEU A 178 -6.90 -20.04 27.14
N ALA A 179 -6.06 -19.04 26.86
CA ALA A 179 -4.67 -19.00 27.24
C ALA A 179 -4.25 -17.54 27.44
N ASP A 180 -3.27 -17.31 28.31
CA ASP A 180 -2.63 -16.01 28.43
C ASP A 180 -1.79 -15.77 27.17
N ARG A 181 -2.14 -14.76 26.36
CA ARG A 181 -1.59 -14.58 25.01
C ARG A 181 -0.70 -13.36 24.94
N ASP A 182 0.35 -13.47 24.14
CA ASP A 182 1.10 -12.29 23.71
C ASP A 182 0.21 -11.48 22.75
N THR A 183 -0.14 -10.25 23.15
CA THR A 183 -1.03 -9.36 22.41
C THR A 183 -0.29 -8.53 21.36
N ASN A 184 1.03 -8.69 21.22
CA ASN A 184 1.76 -8.05 20.13
C ASN A 184 1.27 -8.64 18.81
N ALA A 185 0.57 -7.81 18.04
CA ALA A 185 -0.22 -8.18 16.89
C ALA A 185 0.58 -8.98 15.85
N SER A 186 0.22 -10.27 15.69
CA SER A 186 0.48 -11.01 14.47
C SER A 186 -0.85 -11.39 13.80
N PHE A 187 -0.85 -11.33 12.47
CA PHE A 187 -1.97 -11.73 11.64
C PHE A 187 -2.14 -13.25 11.69
N ASP A 188 -3.39 -13.72 11.77
CA ASP A 188 -3.69 -15.14 11.72
C ASP A 188 -3.81 -15.61 10.26
N LEU A 189 -2.85 -16.42 9.83
CA LEU A 189 -2.87 -17.09 8.53
C LEU A 189 -4.02 -18.07 8.42
N MET A 190 -4.40 -18.76 9.49
CA MET A 190 -5.55 -19.67 9.52
C MET A 190 -6.22 -19.64 10.89
N ASP A 191 -7.48 -20.08 10.95
CA ASP A 191 -8.17 -20.31 12.22
C ASP A 191 -7.54 -21.51 12.97
N ASN A 192 -8.26 -22.11 13.93
CA ASN A 192 -7.74 -23.23 14.72
C ASN A 192 -7.62 -24.50 13.84
N VAL A 193 -6.43 -24.76 13.30
CA VAL A 193 -6.14 -25.87 12.40
C VAL A 193 -6.48 -27.19 13.08
N VAL A 194 -7.17 -28.09 12.37
CA VAL A 194 -7.52 -29.43 12.82
C VAL A 194 -6.64 -30.43 12.08
N GLY A 195 -5.79 -31.15 12.81
CA GLY A 195 -4.82 -32.05 12.19
C GLY A 195 -3.86 -32.70 13.18
N GLY A 196 -2.82 -33.30 12.62
CA GLY A 196 -1.74 -33.97 13.34
C GLY A 196 -0.36 -33.54 12.82
N ALA A 197 0.58 -34.49 12.78
CA ALA A 197 1.98 -34.23 12.42
C ALA A 197 2.16 -33.56 11.05
N ARG A 198 1.34 -33.93 10.05
CA ARG A 198 1.47 -33.42 8.68
C ARG A 198 1.06 -31.95 8.58
N GLU A 199 -0.06 -31.58 9.19
CA GLU A 199 -0.50 -30.18 9.27
C GLU A 199 0.47 -29.37 10.12
N ALA A 200 0.96 -29.92 11.24
CA ALA A 200 1.98 -29.26 12.05
C ALA A 200 3.26 -28.97 11.25
N ARG A 201 3.78 -29.94 10.49
CA ARG A 201 4.94 -29.73 9.61
C ARG A 201 4.68 -28.65 8.56
N MET A 202 3.50 -28.64 7.95
CA MET A 202 3.15 -27.64 6.93
C MET A 202 3.19 -26.21 7.50
N VAL A 203 2.62 -26.01 8.69
CA VAL A 203 2.51 -24.67 9.30
C VAL A 203 3.82 -24.25 9.98
N LEU A 204 4.53 -25.17 10.65
CA LEU A 204 5.83 -24.90 11.30
C LEU A 204 7.00 -24.85 10.31
N GLY A 205 6.88 -25.56 9.19
CA GLY A 205 7.97 -25.74 8.22
C GLY A 205 9.03 -26.75 8.67
N HIS A 206 8.89 -27.38 9.81
CA HIS A 206 9.79 -28.44 10.22
C HIS A 206 9.03 -29.50 11.01
N ASP A 207 9.61 -30.69 11.07
CA ASP A 207 9.18 -31.68 12.02
C ASP A 207 9.60 -31.24 13.42
N ASP A 208 8.61 -31.10 14.31
CA ASP A 208 8.85 -30.94 15.73
C ASP A 208 8.34 -32.19 16.45
N PRO A 209 9.25 -33.04 16.99
CA PRO A 209 8.86 -34.25 17.70
C PRO A 209 7.99 -33.98 18.94
N ALA A 210 8.18 -32.84 19.63
CA ALA A 210 7.40 -32.48 20.80
C ALA A 210 5.96 -32.11 20.41
N VAL A 211 5.78 -31.33 19.34
CA VAL A 211 4.45 -31.01 18.78
C VAL A 211 3.77 -32.28 18.28
N THR A 212 4.49 -33.10 17.51
CA THR A 212 3.97 -34.35 16.96
C THR A 212 3.50 -35.29 18.06
N SER A 213 4.36 -35.54 19.07
CA SER A 213 4.01 -36.39 20.21
C SER A 213 2.85 -35.84 21.02
N ALA A 214 2.75 -34.52 21.18
CA ALA A 214 1.62 -33.89 21.86
C ALA A 214 0.30 -34.09 21.10
N LEU A 215 0.30 -33.89 19.78
CA LEU A 215 -0.89 -34.10 18.94
C LEU A 215 -1.32 -35.57 18.91
N ASP A 216 -0.36 -36.49 18.81
CA ASP A 216 -0.60 -37.95 18.87
C ASP A 216 -1.19 -38.38 20.23
N ALA A 217 -0.73 -37.73 21.31
CA ALA A 217 -1.29 -37.89 22.65
C ALA A 217 -2.66 -37.20 22.83
N GLY A 218 -3.20 -36.55 21.80
CA GLY A 218 -4.49 -35.86 21.83
C GLY A 218 -4.49 -34.54 22.58
N LYS A 219 -3.31 -33.90 22.74
CA LYS A 219 -3.18 -32.57 23.34
C LYS A 219 -3.35 -31.49 22.28
N VAL A 220 -4.06 -30.41 22.63
CA VAL A 220 -4.14 -29.19 21.81
C VAL A 220 -2.79 -28.48 21.88
N VAL A 221 -2.23 -28.11 20.73
CA VAL A 221 -0.99 -27.34 20.67
C VAL A 221 -1.36 -25.88 20.48
N LEU A 222 -0.98 -25.04 21.43
CA LEU A 222 -1.22 -23.60 21.43
C LEU A 222 0.05 -22.86 21.03
N PHE A 223 -0.10 -21.80 20.24
CA PHE A 223 0.97 -20.89 19.86
C PHE A 223 0.69 -19.50 20.40
N ARG A 224 1.73 -18.65 20.50
CA ARG A 224 1.63 -17.26 21.00
C ARG A 224 0.94 -17.15 22.36
N ALA A 225 1.17 -18.13 23.22
CA ALA A 225 0.55 -18.23 24.52
C ALA A 225 1.56 -18.62 25.59
N SER A 226 1.35 -18.17 26.82
CA SER A 226 2.07 -18.65 27.99
C SER A 226 1.66 -20.10 28.30
N PRO A 227 2.59 -20.97 28.73
CA PRO A 227 2.27 -22.34 29.11
C PRO A 227 1.17 -22.39 30.19
N PRO A 228 0.08 -23.17 29.99
CA PRO A 228 -0.95 -23.30 31.00
C PRO A 228 -0.39 -23.97 32.25
N SER A 229 -0.64 -23.38 33.42
CA SER A 229 -0.12 -23.87 34.72
C SER A 229 -0.60 -25.29 35.06
N SER A 230 -1.77 -25.69 34.56
CA SER A 230 -2.36 -27.01 34.77
C SER A 230 -2.05 -28.03 33.65
N GLY A 231 -1.38 -27.63 32.57
CA GLY A 231 -1.22 -28.46 31.37
C GLY A 231 -2.53 -28.72 30.61
N THR A 232 -3.57 -27.93 30.90
CA THR A 232 -4.89 -28.03 30.26
C THR A 232 -5.36 -26.65 29.79
N THR A 233 -6.20 -26.62 28.78
CA THR A 233 -6.91 -25.45 28.27
C THR A 233 -8.41 -25.66 28.35
N THR A 234 -9.15 -24.57 28.23
CA THR A 234 -10.61 -24.59 28.10
C THR A 234 -10.98 -24.09 26.71
N ALA A 235 -11.83 -24.84 26.00
CA ALA A 235 -12.41 -24.40 24.74
C ALA A 235 -13.75 -23.71 25.02
N LYS A 236 -13.86 -22.43 24.65
CA LYS A 236 -15.10 -21.65 24.74
C LYS A 236 -15.71 -21.56 23.35
N VAL A 237 -16.93 -22.09 23.20
CA VAL A 237 -17.72 -22.01 21.96
C VAL A 237 -18.77 -20.93 22.13
N PHE A 238 -18.78 -19.96 21.22
CA PHE A 238 -19.62 -18.77 21.35
C PHE A 238 -19.94 -18.16 19.98
N TYR A 239 -20.98 -17.35 19.93
CA TYR A 239 -21.35 -16.54 18.76
C TYR A 239 -21.46 -15.07 19.16
N TRP A 240 -21.60 -14.21 18.15
CA TRP A 240 -21.83 -12.78 18.32
C TRP A 240 -23.23 -12.41 17.87
N GLU A 241 -23.91 -11.59 18.67
CA GLU A 241 -25.23 -11.03 18.36
C GLU A 241 -25.27 -9.63 18.98
N ASP A 242 -25.63 -8.61 18.20
CA ASP A 242 -25.68 -7.21 18.62
C ASP A 242 -24.42 -6.73 19.39
N ASP A 243 -23.23 -7.03 18.86
CA ASP A 243 -21.92 -6.74 19.46
C ASP A 243 -21.70 -7.34 20.86
N LYS A 244 -22.51 -8.32 21.25
CA LYS A 244 -22.36 -9.07 22.49
C LYS A 244 -21.93 -10.50 22.23
N GLU A 245 -21.06 -10.99 23.11
CA GLU A 245 -20.61 -12.37 23.08
C GLU A 245 -21.62 -13.27 23.79
N HIS A 246 -22.12 -14.28 23.10
CA HIS A 246 -23.04 -15.27 23.65
C HIS A 246 -22.36 -16.65 23.68
N THR A 247 -22.07 -17.14 24.88
CA THR A 247 -21.45 -18.46 25.07
C THR A 247 -22.48 -19.57 24.89
N ILE A 248 -22.20 -20.50 23.98
CA ILE A 248 -23.01 -21.71 23.74
C ILE A 248 -22.62 -22.81 24.73
N ARG A 249 -21.31 -23.09 24.81
CA ARG A 249 -20.77 -24.13 25.69
C ARG A 249 -19.29 -23.91 25.97
N THR A 250 -18.85 -24.49 27.07
CA THR A 250 -17.45 -24.50 27.49
C THR A 250 -17.03 -25.94 27.72
N ILE A 251 -15.89 -26.34 27.13
CA ILE A 251 -15.27 -27.65 27.36
C ILE A 251 -14.00 -27.43 28.16
N GLU A 252 -14.03 -27.85 29.42
CA GLU A 252 -12.92 -27.70 30.36
C GLU A 252 -11.95 -28.89 30.30
N ASN A 253 -10.76 -28.69 30.90
CA ASN A 253 -9.76 -29.74 31.12
C ASN A 253 -9.29 -30.44 29.83
N LEU A 254 -9.22 -29.72 28.71
CA LEU A 254 -8.63 -30.24 27.48
C LEU A 254 -7.11 -30.27 27.64
N PRO A 255 -6.44 -31.42 27.47
CA PRO A 255 -4.98 -31.46 27.53
C PRO A 255 -4.37 -30.50 26.51
N ALA A 256 -3.43 -29.65 26.93
CA ALA A 256 -2.80 -28.68 26.06
C ALA A 256 -1.32 -28.51 26.34
N VAL A 257 -0.57 -28.14 25.31
CA VAL A 257 0.84 -27.75 25.42
C VAL A 257 1.05 -26.48 24.62
N VAL A 258 1.96 -25.63 25.07
CA VAL A 258 2.43 -24.50 24.28
C VAL A 258 3.66 -24.93 23.51
N ALA A 259 3.65 -24.68 22.21
CA ALA A 259 4.81 -24.85 21.34
C ALA A 259 5.48 -23.49 21.09
N PRO A 260 6.82 -23.46 21.01
CA PRO A 260 7.55 -22.24 20.69
C PRO A 260 7.29 -21.81 19.24
N GLY A 261 7.41 -20.50 18.99
CA GLY A 261 7.28 -19.90 17.66
C GLY A 261 5.90 -19.31 17.37
N ASP A 262 5.82 -18.65 16.21
CA ASP A 262 4.60 -18.07 15.67
C ASP A 262 4.39 -18.58 14.24
N PRO A 263 3.63 -19.66 14.06
CA PRO A 263 3.33 -20.18 12.73
C PRO A 263 2.10 -19.48 12.11
N HIS A 264 1.71 -18.31 12.64
CA HIS A 264 0.51 -17.55 12.23
C HIS A 264 -0.78 -18.36 12.36
N VAL A 265 -0.83 -19.29 13.30
CA VAL A 265 -2.00 -20.11 13.64
C VAL A 265 -2.14 -20.12 15.15
N ARG A 266 -3.38 -19.96 15.65
CA ARG A 266 -3.64 -19.88 17.10
C ARG A 266 -3.43 -21.21 17.82
N ALA A 267 -3.89 -22.29 17.20
CA ALA A 267 -3.83 -23.62 17.77
C ALA A 267 -3.87 -24.70 16.68
N ILE A 268 -3.24 -25.84 16.94
CA ILE A 268 -3.50 -27.09 16.24
C ILE A 268 -4.29 -28.01 17.17
N VAL A 269 -5.44 -28.46 16.69
CA VAL A 269 -6.43 -29.22 17.43
C VAL A 269 -6.49 -30.65 16.88
N PRO A 270 -6.24 -31.68 17.71
CA PRO A 270 -6.40 -33.06 17.28
C PRO A 270 -7.85 -33.36 16.84
N PRO A 271 -8.08 -34.19 15.81
CA PRO A 271 -9.42 -34.49 15.29
C PRO A 271 -10.41 -34.95 16.37
N LYS A 272 -9.97 -35.79 17.32
CA LYS A 272 -10.79 -36.25 18.45
C LYS A 272 -11.26 -35.12 19.37
N VAL A 273 -10.47 -34.06 19.50
CA VAL A 273 -10.84 -32.87 20.30
C VAL A 273 -11.80 -32.00 19.48
N ALA A 274 -11.58 -31.85 18.19
CA ALA A 274 -12.50 -31.12 17.29
C ALA A 274 -13.90 -31.76 17.27
N GLU A 275 -14.00 -33.10 17.23
CA GLU A 275 -15.26 -33.83 17.35
C GLU A 275 -15.98 -33.54 18.67
N LYS A 276 -15.25 -33.48 19.80
CA LYS A 276 -15.81 -33.10 21.11
C LYS A 276 -16.28 -31.64 21.14
N ILE A 277 -15.56 -30.73 20.47
CA ILE A 277 -15.95 -29.33 20.33
C ILE A 277 -17.22 -29.20 19.51
N GLY A 278 -17.48 -30.13 18.58
CA GLY A 278 -18.76 -30.31 17.89
C GLY A 278 -19.17 -29.14 17.00
N LEU A 279 -18.19 -28.40 16.46
CA LEU A 279 -18.39 -27.38 15.42
C LEU A 279 -18.01 -27.97 14.04
N PRO A 280 -18.59 -27.46 12.95
CA PRO A 280 -18.25 -27.92 11.61
C PRO A 280 -16.78 -27.61 11.29
N VAL A 281 -16.01 -28.66 10.99
CA VAL A 281 -14.63 -28.54 10.52
C VAL A 281 -14.67 -28.31 9.01
N ARG A 282 -14.09 -27.20 8.56
CA ARG A 282 -14.09 -26.79 7.14
C ARG A 282 -12.67 -26.74 6.58
N THR A 283 -12.53 -26.95 5.28
CA THR A 283 -11.25 -26.77 4.59
C THR A 283 -11.04 -25.29 4.31
N GLU A 284 -10.08 -24.67 4.98
CA GLU A 284 -9.78 -23.23 4.81
C GLU A 284 -8.68 -22.99 3.77
N ALA A 285 -7.83 -24.00 3.54
CA ALA A 285 -6.77 -23.90 2.55
C ALA A 285 -6.28 -25.27 2.08
N PHE A 286 -5.52 -25.26 0.99
CA PHE A 286 -4.72 -26.38 0.51
C PHE A 286 -3.24 -26.00 0.59
N GLY A 287 -2.50 -26.70 1.44
CA GLY A 287 -1.07 -26.53 1.62
C GLY A 287 -0.25 -27.42 0.69
N ILE A 288 0.85 -26.90 0.17
CA ILE A 288 1.88 -27.65 -0.55
C ILE A 288 3.18 -27.45 0.23
N ASP A 289 3.67 -28.53 0.82
CA ASP A 289 4.89 -28.52 1.61
C ASP A 289 6.12 -28.36 0.70
N ARG A 290 7.03 -27.46 1.07
CA ARG A 290 8.30 -27.24 0.36
C ARG A 290 9.18 -28.49 0.20
N THR A 291 8.99 -29.48 1.07
CA THR A 291 9.73 -30.76 1.04
C THR A 291 9.19 -31.69 -0.03
N ASP A 292 7.90 -31.58 -0.35
CA ASP A 292 7.22 -32.35 -1.38
C ASP A 292 7.39 -31.68 -2.76
N HIS A 293 7.14 -30.38 -2.86
CA HIS A 293 7.28 -29.62 -4.10
C HIS A 293 7.49 -28.12 -3.84
N ARG A 294 8.34 -27.48 -4.66
CA ARG A 294 8.49 -26.02 -4.66
C ARG A 294 7.78 -25.42 -5.86
N VAL A 295 6.65 -24.78 -5.60
CA VAL A 295 5.79 -24.20 -6.65
C VAL A 295 6.55 -23.09 -7.40
N THR A 296 6.72 -23.28 -8.70
CA THR A 296 7.37 -22.32 -9.61
C THR A 296 6.44 -21.13 -9.90
N GLU A 297 7.01 -20.01 -10.39
CA GLU A 297 6.19 -18.85 -10.79
C GLU A 297 5.22 -19.21 -11.93
N ALA A 298 5.64 -20.06 -12.86
CA ALA A 298 4.78 -20.53 -13.94
C ALA A 298 3.63 -21.42 -13.44
N GLU A 299 3.85 -22.22 -12.39
CA GLU A 299 2.81 -23.00 -11.74
C GLU A 299 1.85 -22.11 -10.95
N GLN A 300 2.38 -21.15 -10.18
CA GLN A 300 1.55 -20.19 -9.46
C GLN A 300 0.65 -19.41 -10.43
N ALA A 301 1.20 -18.87 -11.53
CA ALA A 301 0.40 -18.15 -12.53
C ALA A 301 -0.71 -19.01 -13.17
N ARG A 302 -0.49 -20.33 -13.29
CA ARG A 302 -1.54 -21.26 -13.73
C ARG A 302 -2.61 -21.44 -12.66
N LEU A 303 -2.21 -21.67 -11.41
CA LEU A 303 -3.14 -21.79 -10.28
C LEU A 303 -3.96 -20.51 -10.10
N ASP A 304 -3.34 -19.33 -10.20
CA ASP A 304 -4.02 -18.03 -10.15
C ASP A 304 -5.10 -17.94 -11.22
N LYS A 305 -4.77 -18.31 -12.47
CA LYS A 305 -5.73 -18.32 -13.58
C LYS A 305 -6.90 -19.28 -13.33
N THR A 306 -6.63 -20.44 -12.75
CA THR A 306 -7.66 -21.43 -12.40
C THR A 306 -8.54 -20.93 -11.25
N LEU A 307 -7.95 -20.36 -10.20
CA LEU A 307 -8.64 -19.84 -9.02
C LEU A 307 -9.50 -18.63 -9.34
N ASN A 308 -9.09 -17.82 -10.33
CA ASN A 308 -9.90 -16.74 -10.90
C ASN A 308 -11.27 -17.18 -11.47
N THR A 309 -11.48 -18.49 -11.72
CA THR A 309 -12.79 -19.04 -12.11
C THR A 309 -13.72 -19.29 -10.91
N PHE A 310 -13.17 -19.38 -9.71
CA PHE A 310 -13.89 -19.63 -8.47
C PHE A 310 -14.11 -18.36 -7.65
N THR A 311 -13.09 -17.51 -7.55
CA THR A 311 -13.14 -16.21 -6.85
C THR A 311 -12.36 -15.15 -7.61
N LYS A 312 -12.65 -13.87 -7.35
CA LYS A 312 -11.86 -12.73 -7.84
C LYS A 312 -11.00 -12.11 -6.74
N ASP A 313 -10.87 -12.77 -5.60
CA ASP A 313 -10.05 -12.31 -4.50
C ASP A 313 -8.57 -12.45 -4.88
N ASP A 314 -7.85 -11.34 -4.80
CA ASP A 314 -6.41 -11.33 -5.08
C ASP A 314 -5.69 -12.08 -3.94
N GLY A 315 -4.64 -12.85 -4.28
CA GLY A 315 -3.86 -13.61 -3.29
C GLY A 315 -4.48 -14.94 -2.84
N SER A 316 -5.47 -15.46 -3.57
CA SER A 316 -6.01 -16.81 -3.36
C SER A 316 -4.96 -17.92 -3.50
N VAL A 317 -3.89 -17.68 -4.27
CA VAL A 317 -2.69 -18.52 -4.31
C VAL A 317 -1.52 -17.72 -3.76
N TYR A 318 -0.92 -18.23 -2.69
CA TYR A 318 0.24 -17.63 -2.07
C TYR A 318 1.40 -18.62 -2.06
N VAL A 319 2.58 -18.18 -2.49
CA VAL A 319 3.82 -18.95 -2.41
C VAL A 319 4.85 -18.11 -1.69
N GLU A 320 5.40 -18.63 -0.61
CA GLU A 320 6.40 -17.90 0.16
C GLU A 320 7.73 -17.87 -0.58
N ARG A 321 8.17 -16.68 -0.99
CA ARG A 321 9.46 -16.46 -1.67
C ARG A 321 10.27 -15.31 -1.07
N GLY A 322 9.95 -14.88 0.15
CA GLY A 322 10.54 -13.66 0.68
C GLY A 322 9.76 -12.43 0.22
N PHE A 323 10.32 -11.26 0.48
CA PHE A 323 9.79 -10.01 -0.04
C PHE A 323 10.02 -9.90 -1.56
N THR A 324 8.95 -10.04 -2.36
CA THR A 324 8.99 -9.95 -3.83
C THR A 324 8.38 -8.67 -4.39
N GLY A 325 8.00 -7.71 -3.54
CA GLY A 325 7.38 -6.46 -3.97
C GLY A 325 8.25 -5.66 -4.93
N SER A 326 7.64 -4.90 -5.83
CA SER A 326 8.36 -4.00 -6.75
C SER A 326 7.62 -2.68 -6.98
N PHE A 327 8.18 -1.59 -6.45
CA PHE A 327 7.70 -0.23 -6.72
C PHE A 327 8.30 0.44 -7.98
N GLY A 328 9.24 -0.23 -8.65
CA GLY A 328 9.98 0.35 -9.79
C GLY A 328 9.10 0.70 -10.98
N LYS A 329 8.12 -0.14 -11.32
CA LYS A 329 7.19 0.11 -12.45
C LYS A 329 6.31 1.33 -12.20
N ILE A 330 5.76 1.46 -11.00
CA ILE A 330 4.94 2.61 -10.59
C ILE A 330 5.77 3.88 -10.62
N THR A 331 7.01 3.84 -10.09
CA THR A 331 7.95 4.97 -10.15
C THR A 331 8.23 5.41 -11.59
N LEU A 332 8.44 4.46 -12.51
CA LEU A 332 8.69 4.75 -13.92
C LEU A 332 7.46 5.34 -14.61
N MET A 333 6.26 4.86 -14.28
CA MET A 333 4.99 5.42 -14.76
C MET A 333 4.79 6.85 -14.28
N LEU A 334 5.04 7.11 -12.98
CA LEU A 334 5.00 8.46 -12.39
C LEU A 334 6.02 9.39 -13.05
N ALA A 335 7.25 8.92 -13.28
CA ALA A 335 8.28 9.69 -13.98
C ALA A 335 7.87 9.99 -15.44
N GLY A 336 7.27 9.01 -16.14
CA GLY A 336 6.72 9.19 -17.47
C GLY A 336 5.60 10.24 -17.50
N ALA A 337 4.65 10.17 -16.56
CA ALA A 337 3.58 11.16 -16.42
C ALA A 337 4.14 12.57 -16.14
N ALA A 338 5.13 12.70 -15.25
CA ALA A 338 5.80 13.97 -14.97
C ALA A 338 6.49 14.52 -16.22
N ALA A 339 7.18 13.68 -16.99
CA ALA A 339 7.83 14.08 -18.23
C ALA A 339 6.80 14.56 -19.27
N VAL A 340 5.69 13.85 -19.46
CA VAL A 340 4.62 14.26 -20.38
C VAL A 340 4.02 15.59 -19.98
N LEU A 341 3.72 15.80 -18.69
CA LEU A 341 3.15 17.05 -18.19
C LEU A 341 4.14 18.22 -18.30
N ALA A 342 5.41 18.00 -17.98
CA ALA A 342 6.45 19.01 -18.11
C ALA A 342 6.71 19.40 -19.57
N LEU A 343 6.86 18.41 -20.46
CA LEU A 343 7.07 18.64 -21.89
C LEU A 343 5.84 19.26 -22.54
N GLY A 344 4.64 18.75 -22.25
CA GLY A 344 3.38 19.28 -22.75
C GLY A 344 3.17 20.74 -22.33
N GLY A 345 3.33 21.04 -21.04
CA GLY A 345 3.24 22.41 -20.52
C GLY A 345 4.26 23.35 -21.15
N ALA A 346 5.52 22.92 -21.29
CA ALA A 346 6.57 23.72 -21.91
C ALA A 346 6.33 23.95 -23.41
N LEU A 347 5.85 22.93 -24.14
CA LEU A 347 5.51 23.02 -25.57
C LEU A 347 4.32 23.94 -25.81
N ILE A 348 3.26 23.83 -25.01
CA ILE A 348 2.08 24.72 -25.10
C ILE A 348 2.49 26.17 -24.83
N ALA A 349 3.24 26.41 -23.75
CA ALA A 349 3.69 27.75 -23.39
C ALA A 349 4.63 28.35 -24.44
N THR A 350 5.52 27.53 -25.00
CA THR A 350 6.44 27.95 -26.05
C THR A 350 5.70 28.17 -27.37
N GLY A 351 4.72 27.33 -27.69
CA GLY A 351 3.86 27.44 -28.87
C GLY A 351 3.06 28.74 -28.86
N LEU A 352 2.37 29.04 -27.75
CA LEU A 352 1.64 30.30 -27.55
C LEU A 352 2.59 31.51 -27.66
N ALA A 353 3.73 31.46 -26.98
CA ALA A 353 4.72 32.54 -27.07
C ALA A 353 5.28 32.73 -28.49
N SER A 354 5.46 31.64 -29.23
CA SER A 354 5.93 31.68 -30.62
C SER A 354 4.86 32.20 -31.59
N ALA A 355 3.58 31.97 -31.29
CA ALA A 355 2.46 32.49 -32.06
C ALA A 355 2.36 34.01 -31.94
N ASP A 356 2.49 34.53 -30.71
CA ASP A 356 2.54 35.97 -30.43
C ASP A 356 3.72 36.66 -31.12
N ALA A 357 4.87 35.97 -31.22
CA ALA A 357 6.11 36.52 -31.76
C ALA A 357 6.26 36.39 -33.29
N ARG A 358 5.27 35.82 -34.02
CA ARG A 358 5.36 35.64 -35.48
C ARG A 358 5.66 36.93 -36.27
N PRO A 359 5.05 38.09 -35.94
CA PRO A 359 5.32 39.34 -36.67
C PRO A 359 6.78 39.78 -36.53
N ASP A 360 7.34 39.69 -35.31
CA ASP A 360 8.73 40.06 -35.01
C ASP A 360 9.75 39.09 -35.60
N LEU A 361 9.38 37.82 -35.76
CA LEU A 361 10.23 36.82 -36.39
C LEU A 361 10.29 36.98 -37.92
N ALA A 362 9.25 37.54 -38.54
CA ALA A 362 9.23 37.84 -39.97
C ALA A 362 10.20 38.99 -40.32
N THR A 363 10.27 40.03 -39.48
CA THR A 363 11.23 41.14 -39.66
C THR A 363 12.67 40.68 -39.42
N LEU A 364 12.92 39.82 -38.43
CA LEU A 364 14.25 39.20 -38.24
C LEU A 364 14.67 38.27 -39.40
N GLY A 365 13.70 37.61 -40.03
CA GLY A 365 13.92 36.84 -41.26
C GLY A 365 14.36 37.72 -42.43
N ALA A 366 13.77 38.92 -42.56
CA ALA A 366 14.13 39.90 -43.58
C ALA A 366 15.56 40.47 -43.42
N VAL A 367 16.13 40.43 -42.21
CA VAL A 367 17.50 40.90 -41.90
C VAL A 367 18.53 39.75 -41.92
N GLY A 368 18.14 38.51 -42.27
CA GLY A 368 19.06 37.38 -42.47
C GLY A 368 19.37 36.53 -41.23
N ALA A 369 18.50 36.54 -40.21
CA ALA A 369 18.71 35.73 -39.00
C ALA A 369 18.73 34.22 -39.31
N ARG A 370 19.80 33.53 -38.92
CA ARG A 370 19.99 32.08 -39.15
C ARG A 370 18.91 31.24 -38.43
N PRO A 371 18.32 30.21 -39.07
CA PRO A 371 17.24 29.40 -38.49
C PRO A 371 17.66 28.59 -37.25
N ARG A 372 18.95 28.24 -37.12
CA ARG A 372 19.49 27.55 -35.94
C ARG A 372 19.39 28.39 -34.66
N THR A 373 19.66 29.70 -34.75
CA THR A 373 19.60 30.61 -33.58
C THR A 373 18.17 30.75 -33.06
N ARG A 374 17.18 30.77 -33.97
CA ARG A 374 15.75 30.79 -33.62
C ARG A 374 15.32 29.52 -32.88
N ARG A 375 15.70 28.34 -33.39
CA ARG A 375 15.39 27.04 -32.74
C ARG A 375 16.05 26.92 -31.36
N LEU A 376 17.29 27.38 -31.23
CA LEU A 376 18.03 27.31 -29.97
C LEU A 376 17.40 28.21 -28.89
N LEU A 377 16.93 29.41 -29.26
CA LEU A 377 16.23 30.31 -28.36
C LEU A 377 14.88 29.74 -27.90
N THR A 378 14.10 29.15 -28.81
CA THR A 378 12.82 28.50 -28.46
C THR A 378 13.02 27.27 -27.58
N MET A 379 14.02 26.45 -27.87
CA MET A 379 14.39 25.29 -27.04
C MET A 379 14.88 25.73 -25.66
N GLY A 380 15.69 26.79 -25.59
CA GLY A 380 16.17 27.35 -24.32
C GLY A 380 15.04 27.87 -23.43
N ARG A 381 13.98 28.46 -24.01
CA ARG A 381 12.81 28.93 -23.26
C ARG A 381 11.95 27.78 -22.75
N ALA A 382 11.72 26.76 -23.58
CA ALA A 382 11.02 25.54 -23.16
C ALA A 382 11.79 24.84 -22.03
N ALA A 383 13.11 24.69 -22.18
CA ALA A 383 13.98 24.09 -21.17
C ALA A 383 13.96 24.88 -19.85
N PHE A 384 13.99 26.21 -19.90
CA PHE A 384 13.89 27.04 -18.69
C PHE A 384 12.56 26.86 -17.97
N ILE A 385 11.43 26.87 -18.70
CA ILE A 385 10.09 26.69 -18.13
C ILE A 385 9.97 25.30 -17.48
N ALA A 386 10.38 24.25 -18.20
CA ALA A 386 10.35 22.88 -17.70
C ALA A 386 11.26 22.70 -16.49
N ALA A 387 12.52 23.11 -16.56
CA ALA A 387 13.49 22.94 -15.47
C ALA A 387 13.05 23.68 -14.20
N LEU A 388 12.59 24.93 -14.33
CA LEU A 388 12.16 25.72 -13.18
C LEU A 388 10.86 25.15 -12.57
N GLY A 389 9.90 24.74 -13.41
CA GLY A 389 8.68 24.08 -12.96
C GLY A 389 8.97 22.76 -12.23
N CYS A 390 9.82 21.90 -12.79
CA CYS A 390 10.21 20.65 -12.16
C CYS A 390 10.94 20.86 -10.83
N TRP A 391 11.91 21.78 -10.78
CA TRP A 391 12.69 22.01 -9.56
C TRP A 391 11.82 22.55 -8.42
N LEU A 392 10.93 23.51 -8.71
CA LEU A 392 9.97 24.01 -7.75
C LEU A 392 8.91 22.96 -7.37
N GLY A 393 8.50 22.12 -8.33
CA GLY A 393 7.58 21.02 -8.08
C GLY A 393 8.18 20.00 -7.11
N ILE A 394 9.41 19.57 -7.33
CA ILE A 394 10.13 18.66 -6.43
C ILE A 394 10.22 19.28 -5.03
N ALA A 395 10.64 20.55 -4.93
CA ALA A 395 10.72 21.24 -3.65
C ALA A 395 9.36 21.35 -2.94
N GLY A 396 8.29 21.65 -3.69
CA GLY A 396 6.93 21.77 -3.16
C GLY A 396 6.28 20.44 -2.79
N GLY A 397 6.67 19.34 -3.45
CA GLY A 397 6.17 17.99 -3.19
C GLY A 397 6.89 17.28 -2.05
N LEU A 398 8.08 17.74 -1.66
CA LEU A 398 8.91 17.09 -0.64
C LEU A 398 8.26 17.12 0.75
N VAL A 399 7.73 18.28 1.15
CA VAL A 399 7.06 18.44 2.45
C VAL A 399 5.80 17.57 2.56
N PRO A 400 4.81 17.65 1.64
CA PRO A 400 3.64 16.78 1.73
C PRO A 400 4.00 15.30 1.54
N GLY A 401 5.01 14.98 0.73
CA GLY A 401 5.54 13.63 0.60
C GLY A 401 6.01 13.06 1.95
N ILE A 402 6.82 13.81 2.71
CA ILE A 402 7.27 13.41 4.05
C ILE A 402 6.13 13.42 5.07
N ALA A 403 5.18 14.35 4.97
CA ALA A 403 4.06 14.42 5.90
C ALA A 403 3.16 13.18 5.80
N VAL A 404 2.97 12.64 4.59
CA VAL A 404 2.21 11.40 4.37
C VAL A 404 2.88 10.17 4.99
N THR A 405 4.20 10.19 5.20
CA THR A 405 4.91 9.06 5.82
C THR A 405 4.80 9.02 7.35
N HIS A 406 4.49 10.16 7.98
CA HIS A 406 4.40 10.26 9.44
C HIS A 406 3.31 9.40 10.10
N PRO A 407 2.05 9.33 9.59
CA PRO A 407 1.02 8.49 10.19
C PRO A 407 1.35 6.98 10.18
N LEU A 408 2.37 6.54 9.44
CA LEU A 408 2.86 5.16 9.42
C LEU A 408 3.85 4.86 10.55
N THR A 409 4.45 5.89 11.16
CA THR A 409 5.47 5.75 12.22
C THR A 409 4.93 5.97 13.61
N THR A 410 3.82 6.70 13.75
CA THR A 410 3.08 6.77 15.00
C THR A 410 2.16 5.57 15.02
N ALA A 411 2.59 4.50 15.69
CA ALA A 411 1.71 3.39 16.05
C ALA A 411 0.38 3.98 16.51
N PRO A 412 -0.76 3.62 15.90
CA PRO A 412 -2.00 3.86 16.59
C PRO A 412 -1.87 3.09 17.90
N GLU A 413 -1.85 3.84 19.00
CA GLU A 413 -2.36 3.34 20.27
C GLU A 413 -3.74 2.78 19.91
N GLN A 414 -3.80 1.47 19.66
CA GLN A 414 -5.02 0.70 19.77
C GLN A 414 -5.40 0.84 21.23
N LYS A 415 -6.02 1.98 21.57
CA LYS A 415 -7.07 1.99 22.57
C LYS A 415 -7.91 0.79 22.21
N SER A 416 -7.99 -0.15 23.14
CA SER A 416 -8.92 -1.27 23.11
C SER A 416 -10.32 -0.68 22.92
N ALA A 417 -10.63 -0.36 21.66
CA ALA A 417 -11.93 0.04 21.21
C ALA A 417 -12.67 -1.28 21.18
N THR A 418 -13.49 -1.48 22.21
CA THR A 418 -14.74 -2.23 22.13
C THR A 418 -15.10 -2.53 20.68
N ALA A 419 -15.03 -3.82 20.35
CA ALA A 419 -15.28 -4.44 19.06
C ALA A 419 -16.19 -3.58 18.16
N HIS A 420 -15.59 -2.75 17.31
CA HIS A 420 -16.31 -2.16 16.18
C HIS A 420 -16.04 -3.09 15.00
N ARG A 421 -16.79 -4.19 14.96
CA ARG A 421 -16.68 -5.21 13.91
C ARG A 421 -17.54 -4.72 12.74
N THR A 422 -16.90 -4.03 11.79
CA THR A 422 -17.54 -3.57 10.57
C THR A 422 -18.17 -4.76 9.83
N THR A 423 -19.48 -4.72 9.60
CA THR A 423 -20.11 -5.44 8.50
C THR A 423 -19.44 -4.91 7.24
N VAL A 424 -18.55 -5.70 6.62
CA VAL A 424 -17.98 -5.35 5.31
C VAL A 424 -18.86 -6.07 4.29
N PRO A 425 -19.74 -5.36 3.56
CA PRO A 425 -20.32 -5.93 2.36
C PRO A 425 -19.15 -6.33 1.45
N TYR A 426 -19.23 -7.49 0.81
CA TYR A 426 -18.27 -8.00 -0.18
C TYR A 426 -17.92 -7.01 -1.31
N THR A 427 -18.59 -5.86 -1.40
CA THR A 427 -18.30 -4.75 -2.29
C THR A 427 -17.28 -3.73 -1.74
N HIS A 428 -16.91 -3.78 -0.45
CA HIS A 428 -16.05 -2.79 0.22
C HIS A 428 -14.60 -3.23 0.50
N LEU A 429 -14.24 -4.52 0.33
CA LEU A 429 -12.82 -4.94 0.29
C LEU A 429 -12.06 -4.35 -0.90
N ARG A 430 -12.78 -3.86 -1.93
CA ARG A 430 -12.23 -3.07 -3.03
C ARG A 430 -11.51 -1.78 -2.60
N ALA A 431 -11.63 -1.31 -1.36
CA ALA A 431 -10.94 -0.10 -0.93
C ALA A 431 -9.54 -0.37 -0.32
N TYR A 432 -9.25 -1.58 0.15
CA TYR A 432 -7.96 -1.95 0.73
C TYR A 432 -7.10 -2.87 -0.15
N GLU A 433 -7.67 -3.45 -1.21
CA GLU A 433 -6.91 -4.12 -2.28
C GLU A 433 -6.43 -3.17 -3.40
N ASN A 434 -6.81 -1.90 -3.37
CA ASN A 434 -6.43 -0.92 -4.41
C ASN A 434 -5.08 -0.22 -4.18
N VAL A 435 -4.16 -0.88 -3.47
CA VAL A 435 -2.73 -0.55 -3.46
C VAL A 435 -1.92 -1.84 -3.52
N TYR A 436 -1.96 -2.52 -4.67
CA TYR A 436 -0.98 -3.54 -5.07
C TYR A 436 -0.66 -3.38 -6.56
#